data_AF-A0A661W7A0-F1
#
_entry.id   AF-A0A661W7A0-F1
#
_cell.length_a   1.000
_cell.length_b   1.000
_cell.length_c   1.000
_cell.angle_alpha   90.00
_cell.angle_beta   90.00
_cell.angle_gamma   90.00
#
_symmetry.space_group_name_H-M   'P 1'
#
loop_
_entity.id
_entity.type
_entity.pdbx_description
1 polymer ?
#
loop_
_entity_poly.entity_id
_entity_poly.type
_entity_poly.pdbx_seq_one_letter_code
_entity_poly.pdbx_strand_id
1 'polypeptide(L)'
;MTPIVKRFAVVVALLAATDLAVLLDIPVLRQLLGFSFFTFVPGILVLYLLRLGRLGLTEKVVLSVGLSVSFLMLYGLFVNSASLLVGYDTPLSTVPVVVSFSLAVLVIGAVACVRNRTASFAGLSGLTLSTQEKAYLFLPATFPLLSI
;
A
#
# COMPACT_ATOMS: atom_id res chain seq x y z
N MET A 1 6.78 -22.46 -8.85
CA MET A 1 6.63 -21.00 -8.55
C MET A 1 7.50 -20.65 -7.35
N THR A 2 8.45 -19.73 -7.51
CA THR A 2 9.26 -19.21 -6.39
C THR A 2 8.37 -18.46 -5.39
N PRO A 3 8.70 -18.42 -4.09
CA PRO A 3 7.88 -17.78 -3.05
C PRO A 3 7.63 -16.29 -3.31
N ILE A 4 8.52 -15.64 -4.08
CA ILE A 4 8.40 -14.23 -4.48
C ILE A 4 7.25 -14.02 -5.47
N VAL A 5 7.10 -14.92 -6.45
CA VAL A 5 6.07 -14.82 -7.50
C VAL A 5 4.68 -15.07 -6.90
N LYS A 6 4.56 -15.98 -5.93
CA LYS A 6 3.31 -16.17 -5.19
C LYS A 6 2.87 -14.91 -4.43
N ARG A 7 3.80 -14.23 -3.75
CA ARG A 7 3.50 -13.00 -3.00
C ARG A 7 3.09 -11.85 -3.92
N PHE A 8 3.80 -11.68 -5.04
CA PHE A 8 3.44 -10.70 -6.05
C PHE A 8 2.04 -10.99 -6.65
N ALA A 9 1.74 -12.25 -6.94
CA ALA A 9 0.40 -12.65 -7.41
C ALA A 9 -0.71 -12.33 -6.40
N VAL A 10 -0.45 -12.47 -5.09
CA VAL A 10 -1.42 -12.06 -4.05
C VAL A 10 -1.64 -10.55 -4.06
N VAL A 11 -0.59 -9.73 -4.20
CA VAL A 11 -0.71 -8.27 -4.31
C VAL A 11 -1.52 -7.88 -5.54
N VAL A 12 -1.26 -8.51 -6.69
CA VAL A 12 -2.00 -8.27 -7.93
C VAL A 12 -3.47 -8.69 -7.80
N ALA A 13 -3.76 -9.83 -7.17
CA ALA A 13 -5.12 -10.27 -6.93
C ALA A 13 -5.88 -9.32 -5.99
N LEU A 14 -5.22 -8.82 -4.94
CA LEU A 14 -5.81 -7.87 -4.00
C LEU A 14 -6.05 -6.50 -4.66
N LEU A 15 -5.14 -6.07 -5.55
CA LEU A 15 -5.30 -4.85 -6.35
C LEU A 15 -6.53 -4.98 -7.26
N ALA A 16 -6.64 -6.09 -8.01
CA ALA A 16 -7.78 -6.35 -8.88
C ALA A 16 -9.12 -6.41 -8.11
N ALA A 17 -9.12 -7.02 -6.91
CA ALA A 17 -10.30 -7.04 -6.06
C ALA A 17 -10.70 -5.64 -5.56
N THR A 18 -9.72 -4.82 -5.20
CA THR A 18 -9.94 -3.42 -4.78
C THR A 18 -10.50 -2.59 -5.93
N ASP A 19 -9.88 -2.68 -7.11
CA ASP A 19 -10.29 -1.95 -8.30
C ASP A 19 -11.72 -2.34 -8.72
N LEU A 20 -12.05 -3.64 -8.66
CA LEU A 20 -13.39 -4.13 -8.95
C LEU A 20 -14.42 -3.63 -7.93
N ALA A 21 -14.08 -3.62 -6.63
CA ALA A 21 -14.94 -3.07 -5.58
C ALA A 21 -15.17 -1.57 -5.76
N VAL A 22 -14.15 -0.82 -6.23
CA VAL A 22 -14.27 0.60 -6.54
C VAL A 22 -15.13 0.85 -7.77
N LEU A 23 -14.94 0.07 -8.85
CA LEU A 23 -15.70 0.20 -10.10
C LEU A 23 -17.17 -0.21 -9.95
N LEU A 24 -17.46 -1.23 -9.14
CA LEU A 24 -18.83 -1.68 -8.86
C LEU A 24 -19.54 -0.83 -7.80
N ASP A 25 -18.86 0.20 -7.28
CA ASP A 25 -19.39 1.15 -6.29
C ASP A 25 -20.01 0.48 -5.05
N ILE A 26 -19.47 -0.68 -4.62
CA ILE A 26 -19.97 -1.41 -3.45
C ILE A 26 -19.48 -0.71 -2.18
N PRO A 27 -20.34 0.03 -1.43
CA PRO A 27 -19.89 1.02 -0.47
C PRO A 27 -19.05 0.44 0.67
N VAL A 28 -19.48 -0.68 1.26
CA VAL A 28 -18.78 -1.32 2.38
C VAL A 28 -17.49 -2.01 1.92
N LEU A 29 -17.56 -2.70 0.78
CA LEU A 29 -16.43 -3.47 0.25
C LEU A 29 -15.31 -2.53 -0.23
N ARG A 30 -15.68 -1.46 -0.94
CA ARG A 30 -14.76 -0.41 -1.39
C ARG A 30 -14.04 0.25 -0.21
N GLN A 31 -14.76 0.58 0.86
CA GLN A 31 -14.18 1.22 2.03
C GLN A 31 -13.15 0.32 2.71
N LEU A 32 -13.52 -0.94 2.98
CA LEU A 32 -12.66 -1.89 3.70
C LEU A 32 -11.44 -2.31 2.88
N LEU A 33 -11.63 -2.71 1.62
CA LEU A 33 -10.52 -3.11 0.75
C LEU A 33 -9.65 -1.91 0.38
N GLY A 34 -10.27 -0.78 0.01
CA GLY A 34 -9.54 0.44 -0.32
C GLY A 34 -8.67 0.89 0.85
N PHE A 35 -9.24 1.03 2.04
CA PHE A 35 -8.48 1.41 3.23
C PHE A 35 -7.33 0.42 3.50
N SER A 36 -7.64 -0.89 3.58
CA SER A 36 -6.61 -1.88 3.88
C SER A 36 -5.49 -1.90 2.82
N PHE A 37 -5.85 -1.76 1.54
CA PHE A 37 -4.90 -1.75 0.44
C PHE A 37 -4.02 -0.50 0.47
N PHE A 38 -4.63 0.69 0.44
CA PHE A 38 -3.92 1.96 0.34
C PHE A 38 -3.12 2.30 1.59
N THR A 39 -3.49 1.78 2.76
CA THR A 39 -2.76 2.03 4.03
C THR A 39 -1.53 1.15 4.20
N PHE A 40 -1.52 -0.08 3.70
CA PHE A 40 -0.43 -1.02 3.96
C PHE A 40 0.36 -1.41 2.71
N VAL A 41 -0.32 -1.72 1.61
CA VAL A 41 0.31 -2.38 0.46
C VAL A 41 1.39 -1.52 -0.20
N PRO A 42 1.16 -0.26 -0.60
CA PRO A 42 2.19 0.51 -1.29
C PRO A 42 3.34 0.85 -0.33
N GLY A 43 3.05 1.12 0.95
CA GLY A 43 4.06 1.27 1.99
C GLY A 43 4.99 0.07 2.15
N ILE A 44 4.44 -1.15 2.21
CA ILE A 44 5.24 -2.39 2.28
C ILE A 44 6.10 -2.55 1.01
N LEU A 45 5.54 -2.22 -0.16
CA LEU A 45 6.24 -2.30 -1.44
C LEU A 45 7.42 -1.33 -1.52
N VAL A 46 7.25 -0.10 -1.03
CA VAL A 46 8.32 0.90 -0.99
C VAL A 46 9.34 0.52 0.09
N LEU A 47 8.94 0.03 1.26
CA LEU A 47 9.86 -0.49 2.29
C LEU A 47 10.80 -1.57 1.74
N TYR A 48 10.24 -2.45 0.92
CA TYR A 48 10.98 -3.50 0.25
C TYR A 48 11.95 -2.95 -0.79
N LEU A 49 11.56 -1.91 -1.53
CA LEU A 49 12.46 -1.19 -2.41
C LEU A 49 13.62 -0.56 -1.62
N LEU A 50 13.41 -0.06 -0.40
CA LEU A 50 14.49 0.50 0.41
C LEU A 50 15.34 -0.55 1.15
N ARG A 51 14.98 -1.85 1.11
CA ARG A 51 15.68 -2.95 1.83
C ARG A 51 15.79 -2.75 3.34
N LEU A 52 14.77 -2.17 3.97
CA LEU A 52 14.73 -1.91 5.40
C LEU A 52 14.40 -3.18 6.23
N GLY A 53 15.28 -4.19 6.15
CA GLY A 53 15.05 -5.51 6.74
C GLY A 53 15.29 -5.61 8.25
N ARG A 54 16.12 -4.72 8.81
CA ARG A 54 16.60 -4.78 10.21
C ARG A 54 15.72 -4.08 11.24
N LEU A 55 14.59 -3.51 10.84
CA LEU A 55 13.72 -2.76 11.75
C LEU A 55 12.85 -3.69 12.61
N GLY A 56 12.53 -3.22 13.82
CA GLY A 56 11.53 -3.84 14.70
C GLY A 56 10.14 -3.87 14.05
N LEU A 57 9.21 -4.67 14.58
CA LEU A 57 7.87 -4.83 14.01
C LEU A 57 7.07 -3.54 14.05
N THR A 58 7.06 -2.85 15.19
CA THR A 58 6.36 -1.57 15.33
C THR A 58 6.89 -0.55 14.35
N GLU A 59 8.21 -0.44 14.25
CA GLU A 59 8.86 0.47 13.33
C GLU A 59 8.52 0.12 11.88
N LYS A 60 8.49 -1.17 11.51
CA LYS A 60 8.04 -1.60 10.18
C LYS A 60 6.59 -1.25 9.89
N VAL A 61 5.68 -1.44 10.84
CA VAL A 61 4.25 -1.14 10.63
C VAL A 61 4.04 0.37 10.53
N VAL A 62 4.57 1.14 11.48
CA VAL A 62 4.45 2.61 11.48
C VAL A 62 5.10 3.20 10.24
N LEU A 63 6.31 2.73 9.89
CA LEU A 63 7.01 3.20 8.70
C LEU A 63 6.28 2.76 7.42
N SER A 64 5.70 1.56 7.38
CA SER A 64 4.89 1.12 6.25
C SER A 64 3.70 2.04 6.04
N VAL A 65 2.93 2.31 7.10
CA VAL A 65 1.75 3.18 7.03
C VAL A 65 2.15 4.60 6.62
N GLY A 66 3.18 5.16 7.25
CA GLY A 66 3.70 6.48 6.92
C GLY A 66 4.16 6.57 5.46
N LEU A 67 4.93 5.59 4.99
CA LEU A 67 5.42 5.52 3.62
C LEU A 67 4.28 5.32 2.60
N SER A 68 3.23 4.61 3.00
CA SER A 68 1.98 4.46 2.24
C SER A 68 1.32 5.81 2.00
N VAL A 69 1.10 6.57 3.08
CA VAL A 69 0.46 7.90 3.05
C VAL A 69 1.33 8.90 2.30
N SER A 70 2.63 8.93 2.56
CA SER A 70 3.58 9.79 1.84
C SER A 70 3.59 9.46 0.34
N PHE A 71 3.60 8.17 -0.03
CA PHE A 71 3.52 7.75 -1.42
C PHE A 71 2.21 8.22 -2.07
N LEU A 72 1.07 8.02 -1.41
CA LEU A 72 -0.23 8.46 -1.91
C LEU A 72 -0.27 9.97 -2.19
N MET A 73 0.23 10.78 -1.24
CA MET A 73 0.23 12.23 -1.35
C MET A 73 1.16 12.73 -2.46
N LEU A 74 2.41 12.23 -2.51
CA LEU A 74 3.38 12.62 -3.53
C LEU A 74 2.94 12.15 -4.92
N TYR A 75 2.42 10.94 -5.03
CA TYR A 75 1.92 10.39 -6.29
C TYR A 75 0.68 11.12 -6.77
N GLY A 76 -0.27 11.41 -5.88
CA GLY A 76 -1.46 12.20 -6.21
C GLY A 76 -1.08 13.61 -6.70
N LEU A 77 -0.13 14.27 -6.04
CA LEU A 77 0.40 15.57 -6.48
C LEU A 77 1.06 15.48 -7.86
N PHE A 78 1.84 14.43 -8.10
CA PHE A 78 2.48 14.17 -9.39
C PHE A 78 1.45 13.98 -10.50
N VAL A 79 0.45 13.12 -10.29
CA VAL A 79 -0.64 12.86 -11.26
C VAL A 79 -1.43 14.13 -11.53
N ASN A 80 -1.79 14.88 -10.49
CA ASN A 80 -2.51 16.13 -10.62
C ASN A 80 -1.72 17.16 -11.45
N SER A 81 -0.44 17.34 -11.13
CA SER A 81 0.44 18.28 -11.85
C SER A 81 0.65 17.85 -13.30
N ALA A 82 0.97 16.57 -13.54
CA ALA A 82 1.17 16.04 -14.88
C ALA A 82 -0.09 16.18 -15.75
N SER A 83 -1.27 15.96 -15.18
CA SER A 83 -2.53 16.07 -15.91
C SER A 83 -2.90 17.52 -16.25
N LEU A 84 -2.63 18.47 -15.35
CA LEU A 84 -2.76 19.91 -15.64
C LEU A 84 -1.85 20.34 -16.79
N LEU A 85 -0.61 19.82 -16.85
CA LEU A 85 0.30 20.09 -17.97
C LEU A 85 -0.20 19.54 -19.32
N VAL A 86 -0.95 18.43 -19.29
CA VAL A 86 -1.54 17.80 -20.49
C VAL A 86 -2.87 18.46 -20.90
N GLY A 87 -3.40 19.38 -20.07
CA GLY A 87 -4.68 20.06 -20.33
C GLY A 87 -5.91 19.22 -20.01
N TYR A 88 -5.79 18.26 -19.09
CA TYR A 88 -6.92 17.42 -18.66
C TYR A 88 -7.62 18.05 -17.45
N ASP A 89 -8.90 18.41 -17.61
CA ASP A 89 -9.65 19.20 -16.61
C ASP A 89 -10.14 18.41 -15.37
N THR A 90 -10.10 17.06 -15.38
CA THR A 90 -10.62 16.23 -14.27
C THR A 90 -9.65 15.14 -13.79
N PRO A 91 -8.42 15.48 -13.39
CA PRO A 91 -7.37 14.49 -13.10
C PRO A 91 -7.62 13.65 -11.84
N LEU A 92 -8.41 14.20 -10.92
CA LEU A 92 -8.76 13.56 -9.65
C LEU A 92 -10.08 12.76 -9.72
N SER A 93 -10.60 12.52 -10.92
CA SER A 93 -11.74 11.62 -11.10
C SER A 93 -11.36 10.18 -10.70
N THR A 94 -12.33 9.42 -10.22
CA THR A 94 -12.12 8.08 -9.64
C THR A 94 -11.38 7.15 -10.60
N VAL A 95 -11.77 7.15 -11.88
CA VAL A 95 -11.20 6.26 -12.90
C VAL A 95 -9.72 6.57 -13.19
N PRO A 96 -9.30 7.80 -13.56
CA PRO A 96 -7.89 8.09 -13.84
C PRO A 96 -6.99 7.91 -12.61
N VAL A 97 -7.49 8.19 -11.40
CA VAL A 97 -6.73 7.97 -10.16
C VAL A 97 -6.53 6.48 -9.89
N VAL A 98 -7.58 5.66 -10.00
CA VAL A 98 -7.47 4.20 -9.83
C VAL A 98 -6.51 3.61 -10.85
N VAL A 99 -6.65 3.96 -12.13
CA VAL A 99 -5.78 3.42 -13.19
C VAL A 99 -4.31 3.82 -13.00
N SER A 100 -4.06 5.11 -12.73
CA SER A 100 -2.69 5.59 -12.51
C SER A 100 -2.05 4.92 -11.30
N PHE A 101 -2.80 4.83 -10.20
CA PHE A 101 -2.32 4.18 -8.99
C PHE A 101 -2.05 2.68 -9.17
N SER A 102 -2.95 1.95 -9.83
CA SER A 102 -2.78 0.54 -10.14
C SER A 102 -1.52 0.31 -10.98
N LEU A 103 -1.26 1.18 -11.97
CA LEU A 103 -0.01 1.15 -12.74
C LEU A 103 1.22 1.37 -11.84
N ALA A 104 1.16 2.34 -10.93
CA ALA A 104 2.27 2.64 -10.03
C ALA A 104 2.59 1.46 -9.11
N VAL A 105 1.57 0.82 -8.53
CA VAL A 105 1.74 -0.37 -7.69
C VAL A 105 2.32 -1.54 -8.48
N LEU A 106 1.86 -1.77 -9.72
CA LEU A 106 2.41 -2.80 -10.59
C LEU A 106 3.88 -2.55 -10.93
N VAL A 107 4.26 -1.30 -11.24
CA VAL A 107 5.64 -0.93 -11.52
C VAL A 107 6.52 -1.14 -10.30
N ILE A 108 6.13 -0.62 -9.13
CA ILE A 108 6.91 -0.77 -7.89
C ILE A 108 7.01 -2.25 -7.52
N GLY A 109 5.92 -3.01 -7.67
CA GLY A 109 5.90 -4.44 -7.39
C GLY A 109 6.74 -5.29 -8.35
N ALA A 110 6.78 -4.92 -9.64
CA ALA A 110 7.65 -5.55 -10.63
C ALA A 110 9.13 -5.25 -10.35
N VAL A 111 9.47 -3.97 -10.08
CA VAL A 111 10.83 -3.56 -9.70
C VAL A 111 11.27 -4.25 -8.42
N ALA A 112 10.37 -4.34 -7.44
CA ALA A 112 10.55 -5.13 -6.23
C ALA A 112 10.87 -6.60 -6.59
N CYS A 113 10.01 -7.27 -7.35
CA CYS A 113 10.19 -8.67 -7.72
C CYS A 113 11.56 -8.94 -8.39
N VAL A 114 11.99 -8.06 -9.29
CA VAL A 114 13.30 -8.14 -9.96
C VAL A 114 14.44 -7.91 -8.97
N ARG A 115 14.35 -6.87 -8.15
CA ARG A 115 15.41 -6.47 -7.20
C ARG A 115 15.63 -7.46 -6.06
N ASN A 116 14.66 -8.34 -5.83
CA ASN A 116 14.56 -9.10 -4.60
C ASN A 116 14.37 -10.61 -4.83
N ARG A 117 14.93 -11.11 -5.93
CA ARG A 117 15.41 -12.50 -5.97
C ARG A 117 16.39 -12.85 -4.82
N THR A 118 16.87 -11.87 -4.05
CA THR A 118 17.87 -12.04 -2.98
C THR A 118 17.43 -11.74 -1.54
N ALA A 119 16.37 -10.96 -1.27
CA ALA A 119 15.97 -10.66 0.11
C ALA A 119 14.65 -11.34 0.50
N SER A 120 14.71 -12.64 0.79
CA SER A 120 13.53 -13.37 1.25
C SER A 120 12.94 -12.71 2.49
N PHE A 121 11.63 -12.45 2.44
CA PHE A 121 10.83 -12.08 3.58
C PHE A 121 10.74 -13.31 4.52
N ALA A 122 11.78 -13.52 5.31
CA ALA A 122 11.87 -14.54 6.36
C ALA A 122 11.58 -13.96 7.76
N GLY A 123 11.32 -12.66 7.86
CA GLY A 123 11.27 -11.94 9.14
C GLY A 123 9.88 -11.70 9.78
N LEU A 124 8.77 -12.14 9.17
CA LEU A 124 7.44 -12.03 9.83
C LEU A 124 7.09 -13.24 10.70
N SER A 125 7.92 -14.29 10.72
CA SER A 125 7.60 -15.52 11.47
C SER A 125 8.13 -15.51 12.92
N GLY A 126 9.01 -14.57 13.27
CA GLY A 126 9.47 -14.33 14.64
C GLY A 126 8.62 -13.27 15.33
N LEU A 127 7.34 -13.59 15.56
CA LEU A 127 6.34 -12.66 16.11
C LEU A 127 6.33 -12.70 17.64
N THR A 128 7.01 -11.76 18.27
CA THR A 128 6.81 -11.45 19.69
C THR A 128 6.63 -9.95 19.82
N LEU A 129 5.37 -9.51 19.96
CA LEU A 129 5.03 -8.12 20.24
C LEU A 129 5.20 -7.86 21.74
N SER A 130 6.00 -6.86 22.09
CA SER A 130 6.06 -6.36 23.47
C SER A 130 4.74 -5.67 23.85
N THR A 131 4.36 -5.73 25.13
CA THR A 131 3.13 -5.11 25.65
C THR A 131 3.04 -3.61 25.35
N GLN A 132 4.17 -2.90 25.29
CA GLN A 132 4.20 -1.47 24.95
C GLN A 132 3.94 -1.19 23.47
N GLU A 133 4.44 -2.04 22.58
CA GLU A 133 4.22 -1.94 21.13
C GLU A 133 2.74 -2.09 20.77
N LYS A 134 2.04 -2.98 21.47
CA LYS A 134 0.59 -3.14 21.34
C LYS A 134 -0.16 -1.86 21.70
N ALA A 135 0.24 -1.16 22.76
CA ALA A 135 -0.42 0.07 23.20
C ALA A 135 -0.25 1.21 22.17
N TYR A 136 0.96 1.38 21.62
CA TYR A 136 1.22 2.39 20.58
C TYR A 136 0.48 2.11 19.27
N LEU A 137 0.25 0.83 18.92
CA LEU A 137 -0.52 0.47 17.72
C LEU A 137 -2.04 0.57 17.94
N PHE A 138 -2.50 0.36 19.17
CA PHE A 138 -3.91 0.48 19.53
C PHE A 138 -4.41 1.91 19.40
N LEU A 139 -3.58 2.88 19.78
CA LEU A 139 -3.94 4.29 19.80
C LEU A 139 -4.38 4.84 18.43
N PRO A 140 -3.63 4.68 17.33
CA PRO A 140 -4.09 5.06 15.98
C PRO A 140 -5.20 4.15 15.43
N ALA A 141 -5.30 2.90 15.89
CA ALA A 141 -6.34 1.97 15.41
C ALA A 141 -7.75 2.34 15.91
N THR A 142 -7.88 3.09 17.01
CA THR A 142 -9.17 3.57 17.51
C THR A 142 -9.63 4.88 16.88
N PHE A 143 -8.76 5.66 16.23
CA PHE A 143 -9.13 6.91 15.55
C PHE A 143 -10.25 6.74 14.51
N PRO A 144 -10.23 5.72 13.62
CA PRO A 144 -11.32 5.49 12.69
C PRO A 144 -12.65 5.17 13.38
N LEU A 145 -12.60 4.52 14.56
CA LEU A 145 -13.79 4.19 15.35
C LEU A 145 -14.41 5.44 16.01
N LEU A 146 -13.58 6.43 16.34
CA LEU A 146 -13.99 7.72 16.91
C LEU A 146 -14.41 8.76 15.87
N SER A 147 -14.24 8.44 14.57
CA SER A 147 -14.61 9.33 13.47
C SER A 147 -16.10 9.24 13.10
N ILE A 148 -16.87 8.39 13.81
CA ILE A 148 -18.34 8.25 13.73
C ILE A 148 -18.96 8.91 14.96
#